data_AF-A0A3B9EPF1-F1
#
_entry.id   AF-A0A3B9EPF1-F1
#
_cell.length_a   1.000
_cell.length_b   1.000
_cell.length_c   1.000
_cell.angle_alpha   90.00
_cell.angle_beta   90.00
_cell.angle_gamma   90.00
#
_symmetry.space_group_name_H-M   'P 1'
#
loop_
_entity.id
_entity.type
_entity.pdbx_description
1 polymer ?
#
loop_
_entity_poly.entity_id
_entity_poly.type
_entity_poly.pdbx_seq_one_letter_code
_entity_poly.pdbx_strand_id
1 'polypeptide(L)'
;MAGVKSLGVSVLAALSIQMLSAVPPARAADQGFAPGASQIAVAATGKTAAVAPVPVTPREAAPRVLSEADADLYRRIFDLQDDGDWKEADRLIAQLSDKLLMGHVLAQRYLHPRKWRSTYKQLKGWMAEYADHPQAGRIYKLSLRRRPKNWRMPDKPDVLPRRPRFLEEAAAEEEAADQTDQEAEEKAPKVLPSKRLSRADARRARSIKYRIRRALRRGHTLVAKRMIQSRETKRLLSGAEMDQAKVQLGTRYFFDRREDWAREWIDGALKRSGEYLPDGHWTLGLISWKHQDYAKATHHFQAAADIGFDDEWMDGAANFWAARGLLVTRKPQKVSHYLSGAARHARTFYGLLAARILGREIAYEWATPPVVAGAAGKIVETPRGRRAMALVQTGDDRGAERELRN
;
A
#
# COMPACT_ATOMS: atom_id res chain seq x y z
N MET A 1 8.21 -35.78 15.27
CA MET A 1 8.60 -34.67 16.15
C MET A 1 8.81 -33.42 15.30
N ALA A 2 8.27 -32.27 15.76
CA ALA A 2 8.44 -30.88 15.32
C ALA A 2 8.71 -30.60 13.81
N GLY A 3 7.86 -29.95 13.01
CA GLY A 3 6.78 -29.00 13.31
C GLY A 3 7.29 -27.56 13.42
N VAL A 4 7.69 -26.92 12.32
CA VAL A 4 7.96 -25.47 12.28
C VAL A 4 7.01 -24.78 11.30
N LYS A 5 6.29 -23.80 11.84
CA LYS A 5 5.19 -23.05 11.24
C LYS A 5 5.73 -21.95 10.31
N SER A 6 5.08 -21.81 9.16
CA SER A 6 5.18 -20.68 8.23
C SER A 6 4.75 -19.38 8.91
N LEU A 7 5.71 -18.50 9.21
CA LEU A 7 5.47 -17.10 9.52
C LEU A 7 5.57 -16.28 8.23
N GLY A 8 4.46 -15.65 7.84
CA GLY A 8 4.46 -14.60 6.83
C GLY A 8 5.01 -13.33 7.46
N VAL A 9 6.07 -12.79 6.89
CA VAL A 9 6.61 -11.46 7.24
C VAL A 9 6.70 -10.66 5.95
N SER A 10 5.97 -9.56 5.92
CA SER A 10 6.12 -8.47 4.95
C SER A 10 7.50 -7.85 5.16
N VAL A 11 8.40 -7.99 4.19
CA VAL A 11 9.68 -7.28 4.19
C VAL A 11 9.51 -6.02 3.36
N LEU A 12 9.23 -4.91 4.04
CA LEU A 12 9.53 -3.57 3.57
C LEU A 12 11.05 -3.41 3.70
N ALA A 13 11.75 -3.32 2.57
CA ALA A 13 13.17 -3.08 2.53
C ALA A 13 13.44 -1.63 2.95
N ALA A 14 13.91 -1.43 4.19
CA ALA A 14 14.54 -0.18 4.60
C ALA A 14 15.95 -0.12 3.98
N LEU A 15 16.20 0.89 3.15
CA LEU A 15 17.52 1.18 2.60
C LEU A 15 18.29 1.99 3.63
N SER A 16 19.26 1.37 4.30
CA SER A 16 20.27 2.09 5.10
C SER A 16 21.47 2.38 4.19
N ILE A 17 21.75 3.66 3.93
CA ILE A 17 23.01 4.11 3.32
C ILE A 17 23.91 4.56 4.46
N GLN A 18 24.94 3.76 4.79
CA GLN A 18 26.04 4.21 5.64
C GLN A 18 27.07 4.95 4.77
N MET A 19 27.33 6.21 5.09
CA MET A 19 28.48 6.96 4.57
C MET A 19 29.69 6.67 5.46
N LEU A 20 30.74 6.09 4.88
CA LEU A 20 32.04 5.92 5.52
C LEU A 20 32.91 7.13 5.15
N SER A 21 33.15 8.04 6.10
CA SER A 21 34.13 9.11 5.93
C SER A 21 35.48 8.66 6.50
N ALA A 22 36.47 8.46 5.62
CA ALA A 22 37.87 8.35 5.99
C ALA A 22 38.59 9.60 5.48
N VAL A 23 39.16 10.39 6.39
CA VAL A 23 40.14 11.45 6.09
C VAL A 23 41.28 11.32 7.12
N PRO A 24 42.56 11.30 6.71
CA PRO A 24 43.69 11.26 7.63
C PRO A 24 44.04 12.68 8.14
N PRO A 25 44.79 12.83 9.24
CA PRO A 25 45.18 14.14 9.73
C PRO A 25 46.45 14.62 9.03
N ALA A 26 46.44 15.85 8.51
CA ALA A 26 47.65 16.57 8.13
C ALA A 26 47.76 17.86 8.95
N ARG A 27 48.95 18.08 9.50
CA ARG A 27 49.35 19.14 10.43
C ARG A 27 49.36 20.53 9.78
N ALA A 28 49.15 21.52 10.65
CA ALA A 28 49.14 22.96 10.41
C ALA A 28 50.46 23.55 9.87
N ALA A 29 50.32 24.58 9.04
CA ALA A 29 51.19 25.76 9.03
C ALA A 29 50.37 26.98 8.60
N ASP A 30 50.72 28.09 9.22
CA ASP A 30 50.01 29.35 9.38
C ASP A 30 50.25 30.32 8.20
N GLN A 31 49.42 31.37 8.17
CA GLN A 31 49.55 32.66 7.47
C GLN A 31 48.89 32.86 6.10
N GLY A 32 47.83 33.69 6.12
CA GLY A 32 47.77 34.87 5.26
C GLY A 32 46.60 34.99 4.28
N PHE A 33 45.73 35.97 4.56
CA PHE A 33 44.88 36.73 3.62
C PHE A 33 43.44 36.22 3.35
N ALA A 34 42.47 37.04 3.77
CA ALA A 34 41.04 36.93 3.48
C ALA A 34 40.71 37.49 2.06
N PRO A 35 39.62 37.07 1.41
CA PRO A 35 38.34 37.76 1.66
C PRO A 35 37.07 36.87 1.58
N GLY A 36 36.04 37.27 2.34
CA GLY A 36 34.63 37.14 1.94
C GLY A 36 34.05 35.74 1.75
N ALA A 37 33.78 35.02 2.85
CA ALA A 37 32.85 33.90 2.84
C ALA A 37 31.65 34.22 3.73
N SER A 38 30.47 34.39 3.11
CA SER A 38 29.19 34.29 3.80
C SER A 38 29.11 32.91 4.43
N GLN A 39 29.41 32.84 5.73
CA GLN A 39 29.22 31.64 6.52
C GLN A 39 27.72 31.35 6.57
N ILE A 40 27.31 30.25 5.95
CA ILE A 40 26.03 29.61 6.26
C ILE A 40 26.17 29.17 7.72
N ALA A 41 25.64 29.98 8.63
CA ALA A 41 25.47 29.59 10.02
C ALA A 41 24.60 28.33 10.05
N VAL A 42 25.22 27.19 10.37
CA VAL A 42 24.48 25.99 10.76
C VAL A 42 23.90 26.31 12.13
N ALA A 43 22.67 26.83 12.12
CA ALA A 43 21.86 26.90 13.33
C ALA A 43 21.59 25.46 13.77
N ALA A 44 22.40 24.98 14.73
CA ALA A 44 22.12 23.78 15.48
C ALA A 44 20.95 24.04 16.44
N THR A 45 19.76 24.29 15.90
CA THR A 45 18.53 24.16 16.67
C THR A 45 18.16 22.68 16.67
N GLY A 46 18.74 21.96 17.63
CA GLY A 46 18.33 20.61 18.01
C GLY A 46 16.92 20.59 18.62
N LYS A 47 15.91 21.08 17.90
CA LYS A 47 14.52 20.78 18.18
C LYS A 47 14.29 19.36 17.68
N THR A 48 14.55 18.38 18.54
CA THR A 48 13.85 17.11 18.47
C THR A 48 12.36 17.44 18.35
N ALA A 49 11.74 17.05 17.24
CA ALA A 49 10.30 17.16 17.08
C ALA A 49 9.68 16.38 18.25
N ALA A 50 9.18 17.09 19.26
CA ALA A 50 8.37 16.50 20.29
C ALA A 50 7.19 15.86 19.56
N VAL A 51 7.09 14.54 19.65
CA VAL A 51 5.89 13.83 19.20
C VAL A 51 4.76 14.48 19.97
N ALA A 52 3.92 15.25 19.26
CA ALA A 52 2.72 15.81 19.87
C ALA A 52 1.99 14.65 20.55
N PRO A 53 1.56 14.78 21.82
CA PRO A 53 0.79 13.73 22.45
C PRO A 53 -0.38 13.41 21.53
N VAL A 54 -0.45 12.16 21.06
CA VAL A 54 -1.60 11.67 20.31
C VAL A 54 -2.79 12.02 21.19
N PRO A 55 -3.74 12.87 20.74
CA PRO A 55 -4.87 13.18 21.55
C PRO A 55 -5.61 11.87 21.74
N VAL A 56 -5.53 11.38 22.98
CA VAL A 56 -6.34 10.27 23.44
C VAL A 56 -7.74 10.81 23.30
N THR A 57 -8.49 10.38 22.28
CA THR A 57 -9.94 10.51 22.35
C THR A 57 -10.29 9.77 23.64
N PRO A 58 -10.80 10.47 24.67
CA PRO A 58 -11.13 9.78 25.90
C PRO A 58 -12.11 8.68 25.50
N ARG A 59 -11.84 7.43 25.91
CA ARG A 59 -12.79 6.31 25.72
C ARG A 59 -14.19 6.68 26.23
N GLU A 60 -14.26 7.64 27.15
CA GLU A 60 -15.46 8.28 27.68
C GLU A 60 -16.29 9.08 26.66
N ALA A 61 -15.68 9.62 25.60
CA ALA A 61 -16.36 10.39 24.56
C ALA A 61 -16.90 9.51 23.41
N ALA A 62 -16.57 8.22 23.38
CA ALA A 62 -17.11 7.30 22.39
C ALA A 62 -18.59 6.98 22.69
N PRO A 63 -19.46 6.88 21.67
CA PRO A 63 -20.85 6.51 21.88
C PRO A 63 -20.94 5.15 22.57
N ARG A 64 -21.67 5.08 23.69
CA ARG A 64 -21.92 3.82 24.39
C ARG A 64 -23.09 3.11 23.72
N VAL A 65 -22.84 1.93 23.14
CA VAL A 65 -23.85 1.15 22.40
C VAL A 65 -24.40 0.02 23.27
N LEU A 66 -23.51 -0.68 23.99
CA LEU A 66 -23.86 -1.71 24.95
C LEU A 66 -23.98 -1.12 26.36
N SER A 67 -24.82 -1.77 27.18
CA SER A 67 -24.78 -1.58 28.63
C SER A 67 -23.44 -2.08 29.20
N GLU A 68 -23.00 -1.53 30.34
CA GLU A 68 -21.78 -1.99 31.00
C GLU A 68 -21.86 -3.49 31.37
N ALA A 69 -23.04 -3.94 31.80
CA ALA A 69 -23.28 -5.35 32.13
C ALA A 69 -23.08 -6.27 30.91
N ASP A 70 -23.66 -5.93 29.75
CA ASP A 70 -23.47 -6.72 28.53
C ASP A 70 -22.02 -6.62 28.03
N ALA A 71 -21.38 -5.45 28.12
CA ALA A 71 -19.98 -5.28 27.72
C ALA A 71 -19.03 -6.18 28.54
N ASP A 72 -19.27 -6.28 29.85
CA ASP A 72 -18.52 -7.18 30.75
C ASP A 72 -18.82 -8.66 30.47
N LEU A 73 -20.08 -9.02 30.21
CA LEU A 73 -20.45 -10.37 29.80
C LEU A 73 -19.76 -10.77 28.50
N TYR A 74 -19.80 -9.91 27.48
CA TYR A 74 -19.12 -10.17 26.21
C TYR A 74 -17.62 -10.35 26.37
N ARG A 75 -16.96 -9.51 27.19
CA ARG A 75 -15.52 -9.66 27.49
C ARG A 75 -15.22 -11.05 28.03
N ARG A 76 -15.96 -11.48 29.07
CA ARG A 76 -15.81 -12.82 29.67
C ARG A 76 -16.12 -13.94 28.67
N ILE A 77 -17.16 -13.78 27.83
CA ILE A 77 -17.52 -14.76 26.79
C ILE A 77 -16.37 -14.92 25.78
N PHE A 78 -15.78 -13.83 25.31
CA PHE A 78 -14.65 -13.89 24.37
C PHE A 78 -13.44 -14.59 24.99
N ASP A 79 -13.13 -14.29 26.25
CA ASP A 79 -12.01 -14.92 26.97
C ASP A 79 -12.24 -16.43 27.17
N LEU A 80 -13.40 -16.83 27.70
CA LEU A 80 -13.76 -18.23 27.90
C LEU A 80 -13.74 -19.04 26.59
N GLN A 81 -14.15 -18.42 25.47
CA GLN A 81 -14.13 -19.07 24.17
C GLN A 81 -12.74 -19.19 23.56
N ASP A 82 -11.79 -18.31 23.91
CA ASP A 82 -10.40 -18.45 23.51
C ASP A 82 -9.76 -19.68 24.18
N ASP A 83 -10.12 -19.89 25.46
CA ASP A 83 -9.77 -21.10 26.21
C ASP A 83 -10.62 -22.31 25.83
N GLY A 84 -11.72 -22.13 25.10
CA GLY A 84 -12.62 -23.18 24.66
C GLY A 84 -13.50 -23.78 25.76
N ASP A 85 -13.77 -22.99 26.81
CA ASP A 85 -14.70 -23.31 27.89
C ASP A 85 -16.14 -23.02 27.46
N TRP A 86 -16.62 -23.80 26.49
CA TRP A 86 -17.89 -23.58 25.79
C TRP A 86 -19.11 -23.57 26.71
N LYS A 87 -19.12 -24.45 27.72
CA LYS A 87 -20.26 -24.57 28.65
C LYS A 87 -20.46 -23.31 29.47
N GLU A 88 -19.38 -22.72 29.96
CA GLU A 88 -19.46 -21.50 30.77
C GLU A 88 -19.76 -20.30 29.87
N ALA A 89 -19.14 -20.24 28.68
CA ALA A 89 -19.48 -19.23 27.69
C ALA A 89 -20.98 -19.28 27.32
N ASP A 90 -21.57 -20.46 27.13
CA ASP A 90 -23.00 -20.61 26.80
C ASP A 90 -23.91 -20.14 27.95
N ARG A 91 -23.52 -20.34 29.21
CA ARG A 91 -24.24 -19.79 30.38
C ARG A 91 -24.23 -18.27 30.40
N LEU A 92 -23.09 -17.65 30.11
CA LEU A 92 -22.99 -16.19 30.03
C LEU A 92 -23.73 -15.64 28.80
N ILE A 93 -23.67 -16.33 27.65
CA ILE A 93 -24.40 -15.95 26.44
C ILE A 93 -25.92 -15.91 26.70
N ALA A 94 -26.44 -16.82 27.54
CA ALA A 94 -27.85 -16.83 27.92
C ALA A 94 -28.27 -15.60 28.75
N GLN A 95 -27.33 -14.95 29.46
CA GLN A 95 -27.59 -13.77 30.28
C GLN A 95 -27.53 -12.45 29.50
N LEU A 96 -26.95 -12.45 28.29
CA LEU A 96 -26.83 -11.24 27.46
C LEU A 96 -28.21 -10.70 27.07
N SER A 97 -28.41 -9.39 27.28
CA SER A 97 -29.63 -8.68 26.87
C SER A 97 -29.56 -8.22 25.42
N ASP A 98 -28.43 -7.61 25.01
CA ASP A 98 -28.17 -7.23 23.63
C ASP A 98 -27.32 -8.29 22.90
N LYS A 99 -27.79 -8.78 21.74
CA LYS A 99 -27.10 -9.77 20.89
C LYS A 99 -26.24 -9.17 19.77
N LEU A 100 -25.96 -7.86 19.82
CA LEU A 100 -25.22 -7.12 18.78
C LEU A 100 -23.89 -7.76 18.38
N LEU A 101 -23.12 -8.32 19.32
CA LEU A 101 -21.82 -8.94 19.05
C LEU A 101 -21.89 -10.46 18.84
N MET A 102 -23.08 -11.05 18.76
CA MET A 102 -23.22 -12.50 18.64
C MET A 102 -22.58 -13.05 17.36
N GLY A 103 -22.58 -12.29 16.26
CA GLY A 103 -21.87 -12.66 15.04
C GLY A 103 -20.37 -12.86 15.27
N HIS A 104 -19.73 -12.01 16.08
CA HIS A 104 -18.33 -12.15 16.50
C HIS A 104 -18.11 -13.35 17.42
N VAL A 105 -18.98 -13.52 18.41
CA VAL A 105 -18.93 -14.63 19.38
C VAL A 105 -19.01 -15.97 18.65
N LEU A 106 -19.95 -16.13 17.71
CA LEU A 106 -20.07 -17.33 16.88
C LEU A 106 -18.88 -17.48 15.93
N ALA A 107 -18.38 -16.39 15.35
CA ALA A 107 -17.23 -16.45 14.46
C ALA A 107 -15.97 -16.95 15.18
N GLN A 108 -15.73 -16.48 16.41
CA GLN A 108 -14.62 -16.96 17.26
C GLN A 108 -14.75 -18.46 17.50
N ARG A 109 -15.93 -18.93 17.94
CA ARG A 109 -16.22 -20.36 18.11
C ARG A 109 -15.94 -21.15 16.84
N TYR A 110 -16.50 -20.70 15.73
CA TYR A 110 -16.46 -21.44 14.46
C TYR A 110 -15.08 -21.46 13.80
N LEU A 111 -14.24 -20.50 14.13
CA LEU A 111 -12.88 -20.38 13.61
C LEU A 111 -11.82 -20.80 14.64
N HIS A 112 -12.24 -21.32 15.79
CA HIS A 112 -11.34 -21.75 16.84
C HIS A 112 -10.37 -22.84 16.33
N PRO A 113 -9.06 -22.73 16.60
CA PRO A 113 -8.06 -23.53 15.91
C PRO A 113 -8.06 -25.02 16.26
N ARG A 114 -8.46 -25.38 17.50
CA ARG A 114 -8.31 -26.76 18.02
C ARG A 114 -9.55 -27.34 18.69
N LYS A 115 -10.13 -26.61 19.64
CA LYS A 115 -11.21 -27.07 20.53
C LYS A 115 -12.63 -27.01 19.93
N TRP A 116 -12.81 -26.58 18.68
CA TRP A 116 -14.12 -26.58 18.00
C TRP A 116 -13.99 -26.99 16.53
N ARG A 117 -14.98 -27.73 16.02
CA ARG A 117 -15.05 -28.12 14.61
C ARG A 117 -16.43 -27.85 14.03
N SER A 118 -16.58 -26.73 13.34
CA SER A 118 -17.86 -26.33 12.74
C SER A 118 -18.34 -27.24 11.62
N THR A 119 -19.62 -27.56 11.64
CA THR A 119 -20.30 -28.24 10.55
C THR A 119 -20.60 -27.29 9.40
N TYR A 120 -20.87 -27.83 8.20
CA TYR A 120 -21.30 -27.00 7.07
C TYR A 120 -22.61 -26.24 7.38
N LYS A 121 -23.57 -26.88 8.07
CA LYS A 121 -24.84 -26.27 8.45
C LYS A 121 -24.64 -25.02 9.30
N GLN A 122 -23.77 -25.09 10.31
CA GLN A 122 -23.42 -23.93 11.16
C GLN A 122 -22.78 -22.81 10.36
N LEU A 123 -21.79 -23.13 9.52
CA LEU A 123 -21.09 -22.12 8.71
C LEU A 123 -22.02 -21.48 7.68
N LYS A 124 -22.93 -22.26 7.08
CA LYS A 124 -23.94 -21.74 6.16
C LYS A 124 -24.94 -20.84 6.87
N GLY A 125 -25.42 -21.23 8.05
CA GLY A 125 -26.33 -20.42 8.86
C GLY A 125 -25.69 -19.10 9.27
N TRP A 126 -24.43 -19.13 9.73
CA TRP A 126 -23.68 -17.92 10.04
C TRP A 126 -23.54 -16.99 8.83
N MET A 127 -23.26 -17.52 7.64
CA MET A 127 -23.16 -16.71 6.43
C MET A 127 -24.50 -16.08 6.02
N ALA A 128 -25.64 -16.66 6.40
CA ALA A 128 -26.95 -16.09 6.07
C ALA A 128 -27.27 -14.86 6.95
N GLU A 129 -26.76 -14.83 8.18
CA GLU A 129 -27.06 -13.77 9.16
C GLU A 129 -25.95 -12.72 9.28
N TYR A 130 -24.69 -13.11 9.05
CA TYR A 130 -23.50 -12.31 9.37
C TYR A 130 -22.55 -12.18 8.17
N ALA A 131 -23.07 -12.17 6.94
CA ALA A 131 -22.27 -12.02 5.73
C ALA A 131 -21.44 -10.72 5.69
N ASP A 132 -21.88 -9.69 6.41
CA ASP A 132 -21.31 -8.35 6.50
C ASP A 132 -20.19 -8.21 7.54
N HIS A 133 -19.87 -9.29 8.28
CA HIS A 133 -18.85 -9.28 9.32
C HIS A 133 -17.44 -9.51 8.74
N PRO A 134 -16.37 -9.00 9.38
CA PRO A 134 -14.99 -9.15 8.89
C PRO A 134 -14.52 -10.59 8.77
N GLN A 135 -15.12 -11.52 9.52
CA GLN A 135 -14.80 -12.94 9.48
C GLN A 135 -15.48 -13.67 8.29
N ALA A 136 -16.44 -13.03 7.61
CA ALA A 136 -17.24 -13.67 6.56
C ALA A 136 -16.40 -14.22 5.41
N GLY A 137 -15.36 -13.49 4.99
CA GLY A 137 -14.42 -13.99 3.97
C GLY A 137 -13.70 -15.28 4.38
N ARG A 138 -13.39 -15.47 5.67
CA ARG A 138 -12.73 -16.67 6.19
C ARG A 138 -13.73 -17.81 6.38
N ILE A 139 -14.92 -17.52 6.90
CA ILE A 139 -16.01 -18.49 7.12
C ILE A 139 -16.54 -19.01 5.79
N TYR A 140 -16.74 -18.16 4.78
CA TYR A 140 -17.13 -18.55 3.43
C TYR A 140 -16.13 -19.53 2.79
N LYS A 141 -14.82 -19.24 2.90
CA LYS A 141 -13.78 -20.17 2.39
C LYS A 141 -13.81 -21.49 3.16
N LEU A 142 -14.08 -21.48 4.46
CA LEU A 142 -14.18 -22.68 5.28
C LEU A 142 -15.42 -23.51 4.93
N SER A 143 -16.57 -22.86 4.70
CA SER A 143 -17.81 -23.52 4.33
C SER A 143 -17.69 -24.19 2.96
N LEU A 144 -17.09 -23.54 1.96
CA LEU A 144 -16.83 -24.15 0.66
C LEU A 144 -15.97 -25.42 0.74
N ARG A 145 -14.96 -25.45 1.62
CA ARG A 145 -14.11 -26.64 1.82
C ARG A 145 -14.86 -27.78 2.51
N ARG A 146 -15.84 -27.48 3.37
CA ARG A 146 -16.60 -28.47 4.16
C ARG A 146 -17.96 -28.81 3.54
N ARG A 147 -18.29 -28.25 2.39
CA ARG A 147 -19.59 -28.42 1.74
C ARG A 147 -19.75 -29.84 1.20
N PRO A 148 -20.79 -30.60 1.61
CA PRO A 148 -21.16 -31.84 0.96
C PRO A 148 -21.70 -31.56 -0.46
N LYS A 149 -21.50 -32.49 -1.40
CA LYS A 149 -21.87 -32.30 -2.82
C LYS A 149 -23.33 -31.88 -3.05
N ASN A 150 -24.26 -32.37 -2.22
CA ASN A 150 -25.71 -32.18 -2.38
C ASN A 150 -26.28 -30.97 -1.62
N TRP A 151 -25.45 -30.07 -1.11
CA TRP A 151 -25.90 -28.92 -0.32
C TRP A 151 -25.85 -27.61 -1.10
N ARG A 152 -26.85 -26.74 -0.88
CA ARG A 152 -26.91 -25.37 -1.44
C ARG A 152 -25.68 -24.56 -1.04
N MET A 153 -25.21 -23.66 -1.91
CA MET A 153 -24.10 -22.75 -1.64
C MET A 153 -24.39 -21.86 -0.42
N PRO A 154 -23.35 -21.44 0.33
CA PRO A 154 -23.48 -20.39 1.32
C PRO A 154 -23.53 -19.02 0.64
N ASP A 155 -24.13 -18.04 1.32
CA ASP A 155 -24.17 -16.66 0.85
C ASP A 155 -22.75 -16.08 0.76
N LYS A 156 -22.56 -15.13 -0.16
CA LYS A 156 -21.25 -14.53 -0.37
C LYS A 156 -20.99 -13.46 0.70
N PRO A 157 -19.72 -13.25 1.11
CA PRO A 157 -19.37 -12.15 2.00
C PRO A 157 -19.81 -10.81 1.41
N ASP A 158 -20.43 -9.99 2.25
CA ASP A 158 -20.74 -8.60 1.96
C ASP A 158 -19.60 -7.72 2.49
N VAL A 159 -18.77 -7.22 1.59
CA VAL A 159 -17.58 -6.42 1.90
C VAL A 159 -17.70 -5.07 1.23
N LEU A 160 -17.36 -4.01 1.96
CA LEU A 160 -17.33 -2.66 1.40
C LEU A 160 -16.30 -2.58 0.26
N PRO A 161 -16.53 -1.71 -0.74
CA PRO A 161 -15.52 -1.43 -1.75
C PRO A 161 -14.24 -0.91 -1.09
N ARG A 162 -13.09 -1.34 -1.62
CA ARG A 162 -11.77 -0.99 -1.06
C ARG A 162 -11.45 0.52 -1.09
N ARG A 163 -12.16 1.28 -1.94
CA ARG A 163 -12.12 2.74 -1.97
C ARG A 163 -13.52 3.25 -1.68
N PRO A 164 -13.70 4.06 -0.63
CA PRO A 164 -14.98 4.71 -0.37
C PRO A 164 -15.28 5.71 -1.49
N ARG A 165 -16.52 5.68 -2.02
CA ARG A 165 -16.93 6.52 -3.16
C ARG A 165 -16.73 8.03 -2.91
N PHE A 166 -16.91 8.50 -1.67
CA PHE A 166 -16.69 9.92 -1.32
C PHE A 166 -15.22 10.36 -1.42
N LEU A 167 -14.26 9.44 -1.21
CA LEU A 167 -12.84 9.72 -1.46
C LEU A 167 -12.54 9.75 -2.95
N GLU A 168 -13.30 9.02 -3.77
CA GLU A 168 -13.19 9.11 -5.23
C GLU A 168 -13.75 10.45 -5.74
N GLU A 169 -14.86 10.92 -5.17
CA GLU A 169 -15.45 12.22 -5.50
C GLU A 169 -14.54 13.39 -5.05
N ALA A 170 -14.04 13.37 -3.80
CA ALA A 170 -13.11 14.39 -3.32
C ALA A 170 -11.76 14.38 -4.05
N ALA A 171 -11.23 13.19 -4.38
CA ALA A 171 -10.02 13.10 -5.20
C ALA A 171 -10.26 13.60 -6.63
N ALA A 172 -11.44 13.34 -7.21
CA ALA A 172 -11.80 13.88 -8.52
C ALA A 172 -11.98 15.40 -8.49
N GLU A 173 -12.50 15.97 -7.40
CA GLU A 173 -12.63 17.42 -7.18
C GLU A 173 -11.26 18.08 -6.96
N GLU A 174 -10.36 17.48 -6.17
CA GLU A 174 -8.98 17.94 -6.02
C GLU A 174 -8.19 17.84 -7.33
N GLU A 175 -8.34 16.73 -8.08
CA GLU A 175 -7.75 16.57 -9.42
C GLU A 175 -8.28 17.61 -10.41
N ALA A 176 -9.57 17.94 -10.36
CA ALA A 176 -10.17 18.96 -11.21
C ALA A 176 -9.74 20.39 -10.82
N ALA A 177 -9.43 20.63 -9.55
CA ALA A 177 -9.01 21.95 -9.05
C ALA A 177 -7.53 22.27 -9.31
N ASP A 178 -6.66 21.25 -9.39
CA ASP A 178 -5.21 21.41 -9.66
C ASP A 178 -4.86 21.35 -11.16
N GLN A 179 -5.84 21.04 -12.02
CA GLN A 179 -5.67 20.98 -13.47
C GLN A 179 -5.99 22.32 -14.13
N THR A 180 -4.97 22.98 -14.68
CA THR A 180 -5.20 24.00 -15.72
C THR A 180 -5.48 23.28 -17.05
N ASP A 181 -6.39 23.82 -17.87
CA ASP A 181 -6.85 23.19 -19.13
C ASP A 181 -5.70 22.76 -20.08
N GLN A 182 -4.52 23.38 -19.97
CA GLN A 182 -3.33 23.04 -20.74
C GLN A 182 -2.56 21.81 -20.22
N GLU A 183 -2.57 21.53 -18.90
CA GLU A 183 -1.92 20.33 -18.33
C GLU A 183 -2.79 19.06 -18.48
N ALA A 184 -4.12 19.22 -18.60
CA ALA A 184 -5.07 18.12 -18.75
C ALA A 184 -5.04 17.46 -20.15
N GLU A 185 -4.82 18.23 -21.22
CA GLU A 185 -4.68 17.68 -22.58
C GLU A 185 -3.36 16.91 -22.79
N GLU A 186 -2.29 17.29 -22.09
CA GLU A 186 -0.95 16.70 -22.28
C GLU A 186 -0.76 15.37 -21.52
N LYS A 187 -1.63 15.04 -20.57
CA LYS A 187 -1.50 13.90 -19.64
C LYS A 187 -2.61 12.85 -19.69
N ALA A 188 -3.35 12.71 -20.79
CA ALA A 188 -4.20 11.54 -20.96
C ALA A 188 -3.36 10.25 -20.76
N PRO A 189 -3.72 9.35 -19.81
CA PRO A 189 -2.85 8.24 -19.43
C PRO A 189 -2.61 7.35 -20.63
N LYS A 190 -1.34 7.20 -21.02
CA LYS A 190 -0.94 6.36 -22.16
C LYS A 190 -1.25 4.90 -21.86
N VAL A 191 -2.39 4.41 -22.35
CA VAL A 191 -2.85 3.05 -22.11
C VAL A 191 -1.96 2.07 -22.87
N LEU A 192 -1.38 1.10 -22.15
CA LEU A 192 -0.54 0.05 -22.73
C LEU A 192 -1.32 -0.74 -23.80
N PRO A 193 -0.85 -0.80 -25.06
CA PRO A 193 -1.54 -1.53 -26.13
C PRO A 193 -1.72 -3.01 -25.81
N SER A 194 -2.92 -3.54 -26.04
CA SER A 194 -3.26 -4.95 -25.78
C SER A 194 -3.86 -5.63 -27.01
N LYS A 195 -3.77 -6.97 -27.07
CA LYS A 195 -4.39 -7.75 -28.15
C LYS A 195 -5.90 -7.85 -27.94
N ARG A 196 -6.68 -7.79 -29.04
CA ARG A 196 -8.09 -8.18 -29.03
C ARG A 196 -8.17 -9.70 -28.89
N LEU A 197 -8.74 -10.18 -27.78
CA LEU A 197 -8.81 -11.60 -27.44
C LEU A 197 -10.25 -12.01 -27.13
N SER A 198 -10.55 -13.30 -27.33
CA SER A 198 -11.81 -13.88 -26.83
C SER A 198 -11.89 -13.77 -25.31
N ARG A 199 -13.10 -13.82 -24.73
CA ARG A 199 -13.29 -13.77 -23.27
C ARG A 199 -12.54 -14.88 -22.53
N ALA A 200 -12.37 -16.05 -23.15
CA ALA A 200 -11.59 -17.15 -22.59
C ALA A 200 -10.09 -16.85 -22.60
N ASP A 201 -9.56 -16.39 -23.74
CA ASP A 201 -8.14 -16.06 -23.88
C ASP A 201 -7.74 -14.84 -23.06
N ALA A 202 -8.59 -13.82 -22.96
CA ALA A 202 -8.39 -12.67 -22.09
C ALA A 202 -8.28 -13.07 -20.61
N ARG A 203 -9.09 -14.04 -20.14
CA ARG A 203 -8.97 -14.59 -18.78
C ARG A 203 -7.64 -15.31 -18.58
N ARG A 204 -7.18 -16.09 -19.57
CA ARG A 204 -5.88 -16.77 -19.52
C ARG A 204 -4.72 -15.77 -19.53
N ALA A 205 -4.75 -14.76 -20.41
CA ALA A 205 -3.75 -13.69 -20.46
C ALA A 205 -3.65 -12.95 -19.11
N ARG A 206 -4.79 -12.58 -18.50
CA ARG A 206 -4.81 -11.99 -17.14
C ARG A 206 -4.21 -12.91 -16.09
N SER A 207 -4.50 -14.20 -16.14
CA SER A 207 -3.92 -15.21 -15.25
C SER A 207 -2.40 -15.31 -15.40
N ILE A 208 -1.89 -15.33 -16.64
CA ILE A 208 -0.45 -15.36 -16.94
C ILE A 208 0.23 -14.11 -16.38
N LYS A 209 -0.29 -12.91 -16.68
CA LYS A 209 0.24 -11.64 -16.14
C LYS A 209 0.26 -11.63 -14.61
N TYR A 210 -0.80 -12.13 -13.96
CA TYR A 210 -0.85 -12.26 -12.51
C TYR A 210 0.22 -13.23 -11.97
N ARG A 211 0.39 -14.38 -12.61
CA ARG A 211 1.38 -15.40 -12.21
C ARG A 211 2.82 -14.90 -12.38
N ILE A 212 3.12 -14.19 -13.48
CA ILE A 212 4.44 -13.54 -13.69
C ILE A 212 4.71 -12.55 -12.55
N ARG A 213 3.80 -11.59 -12.31
CA ARG A 213 3.95 -10.62 -11.21
C ARG A 213 4.08 -11.28 -9.84
N ARG A 214 3.33 -12.35 -9.58
CA ARG A 214 3.42 -13.11 -8.33
C ARG A 214 4.75 -13.83 -8.18
N ALA A 215 5.30 -14.41 -9.25
CA ALA A 215 6.61 -15.06 -9.23
C ALA A 215 7.72 -14.03 -8.97
N LEU A 216 7.69 -12.88 -9.63
CA LEU A 216 8.65 -11.80 -9.43
C LEU A 216 8.63 -11.23 -8.01
N ARG A 217 7.44 -10.98 -7.44
CA ARG A 217 7.31 -10.54 -6.04
C ARG A 217 7.87 -11.52 -5.02
N ARG A 218 7.93 -12.81 -5.36
CA ARG A 218 8.52 -13.87 -4.52
C ARG A 218 10.00 -14.11 -4.80
N GLY A 219 10.62 -13.35 -5.70
CA GLY A 219 12.01 -13.54 -6.13
C GLY A 219 12.24 -14.72 -7.07
N HIS A 220 11.19 -15.36 -7.59
CA HIS A 220 11.31 -16.52 -8.48
C HIS A 220 11.57 -16.09 -9.94
N THR A 221 12.71 -15.45 -10.20
CA THR A 221 13.07 -14.86 -11.51
C THR A 221 13.17 -15.89 -12.62
N LEU A 222 13.70 -17.09 -12.35
CA LEU A 222 13.78 -18.17 -13.34
C LEU A 222 12.38 -18.65 -13.80
N VAL A 223 11.43 -18.75 -12.88
CA VAL A 223 10.04 -19.11 -13.20
C VAL A 223 9.40 -18.03 -14.07
N ALA A 224 9.57 -16.76 -13.70
CA ALA A 224 9.07 -15.64 -14.48
C ALA A 224 9.69 -15.61 -15.89
N LYS A 225 11.01 -15.79 -16.01
CA LYS A 225 11.72 -15.89 -17.30
C LYS A 225 11.13 -16.99 -18.18
N ARG A 226 10.97 -18.21 -17.66
CA ARG A 226 10.35 -19.33 -18.40
C ARG A 226 8.91 -19.02 -18.83
N MET A 227 8.13 -18.40 -17.96
CA MET A 227 6.76 -17.99 -18.29
C MET A 227 6.71 -16.95 -19.41
N ILE A 228 7.57 -15.92 -19.35
CA ILE A 228 7.69 -14.88 -20.38
C ILE A 228 8.09 -15.51 -21.72
N GLN A 229 9.01 -16.47 -21.71
CA GLN A 229 9.51 -17.11 -22.93
C GLN A 229 8.54 -18.16 -23.54
N SER A 230 7.51 -18.57 -22.81
CA SER A 230 6.59 -19.62 -23.24
C SER A 230 5.81 -19.24 -24.51
N ARG A 231 5.51 -20.24 -25.35
CA ARG A 231 4.72 -20.05 -26.58
C ARG A 231 3.32 -19.49 -26.28
N GLU A 232 2.69 -19.95 -25.21
CA GLU A 232 1.36 -19.48 -24.80
C GLU A 232 1.37 -17.98 -24.46
N THR A 233 2.32 -17.53 -23.65
CA THR A 233 2.45 -16.11 -23.30
C THR A 233 2.66 -15.25 -24.55
N LYS A 234 3.58 -15.65 -25.44
CA LYS A 234 3.83 -14.93 -26.71
C LYS A 234 2.60 -14.85 -27.62
N ARG A 235 1.80 -15.93 -27.67
CA ARG A 235 0.54 -15.95 -28.43
C ARG A 235 -0.46 -14.96 -27.83
N LEU A 236 -0.63 -14.96 -26.50
CA LEU A 236 -1.70 -14.26 -25.81
C LEU A 236 -1.41 -12.79 -25.50
N LEU A 237 -0.18 -12.41 -25.18
CA LEU A 237 0.17 -11.03 -24.83
C LEU A 237 0.57 -10.22 -26.08
N SER A 238 0.24 -8.92 -26.09
CA SER A 238 0.75 -7.98 -27.09
C SER A 238 2.27 -7.79 -26.98
N GLY A 239 2.89 -7.15 -27.98
CA GLY A 239 4.30 -6.77 -27.90
C GLY A 239 4.60 -5.89 -26.68
N ALA A 240 3.75 -4.89 -26.44
CA ALA A 240 3.88 -3.99 -25.30
C ALA A 240 3.67 -4.69 -23.95
N GLU A 241 2.70 -5.62 -23.85
CA GLU A 241 2.52 -6.43 -22.64
C GLU A 241 3.69 -7.39 -22.38
N MET A 242 4.28 -7.94 -23.45
CA MET A 242 5.50 -8.74 -23.35
C MET A 242 6.67 -7.89 -22.86
N ASP A 243 6.81 -6.68 -23.37
CA ASP A 243 7.89 -5.75 -23.01
C ASP A 243 7.71 -5.22 -21.59
N GLN A 244 6.50 -4.98 -21.13
CA GLN A 244 6.20 -4.73 -19.72
C GLN A 244 6.68 -5.88 -18.83
N ALA A 245 6.41 -7.13 -19.21
CA ALA A 245 6.85 -8.28 -18.43
C ALA A 245 8.39 -8.43 -18.40
N LYS A 246 9.07 -8.07 -19.51
CA LYS A 246 10.54 -8.02 -19.56
C LYS A 246 11.10 -6.92 -18.67
N VAL A 247 10.49 -5.73 -18.68
CA VAL A 247 10.86 -4.63 -17.77
C VAL A 247 10.73 -5.08 -16.32
N GLN A 248 9.58 -5.67 -15.94
CA GLN A 248 9.38 -6.17 -14.58
C GLN A 248 10.43 -7.22 -14.16
N LEU A 249 10.85 -8.10 -15.08
CA LEU A 249 11.91 -9.06 -14.82
C LEU A 249 13.29 -8.38 -14.71
N GLY A 250 13.60 -7.44 -15.61
CA GLY A 250 14.84 -6.68 -15.60
C GLY A 250 14.99 -5.83 -14.35
N THR A 251 13.93 -5.13 -13.91
CA THR A 251 13.89 -4.39 -12.65
C THR A 251 14.12 -5.32 -11.46
N ARG A 252 13.58 -6.55 -11.50
CA ARG A 252 13.90 -7.54 -10.46
C ARG A 252 15.39 -7.93 -10.47
N TYR A 253 15.99 -8.12 -11.65
CA TYR A 253 17.42 -8.37 -11.74
C TYR A 253 18.27 -7.21 -11.22
N PHE A 254 17.86 -5.97 -11.45
CA PHE A 254 18.52 -4.79 -10.87
C PHE A 254 18.51 -4.86 -9.33
N PHE A 255 17.37 -5.16 -8.70
CA PHE A 255 17.31 -5.35 -7.24
C PHE A 255 18.15 -6.52 -6.74
N ASP A 256 18.30 -7.57 -7.54
CA ASP A 256 19.21 -8.70 -7.26
C ASP A 256 20.69 -8.36 -7.58
N ARG A 257 21.01 -7.08 -7.84
CA ARG A 257 22.34 -6.53 -8.18
C ARG A 257 22.96 -7.11 -9.46
N ARG A 258 22.12 -7.54 -10.40
CA ARG A 258 22.51 -8.06 -11.72
C ARG A 258 22.18 -7.03 -12.79
N GLU A 259 22.94 -5.94 -12.80
CA GLU A 259 22.71 -4.78 -13.69
C GLU A 259 22.82 -5.13 -15.17
N ASP A 260 23.74 -6.04 -15.53
CA ASP A 260 23.90 -6.48 -16.92
C ASP A 260 22.64 -7.19 -17.43
N TRP A 261 22.06 -8.07 -16.62
CA TRP A 261 20.81 -8.75 -16.96
C TRP A 261 19.62 -7.80 -16.94
N ALA A 262 19.63 -6.81 -16.04
CA ALA A 262 18.61 -5.77 -16.05
C ALA A 262 18.61 -5.03 -17.41
N ARG A 263 19.79 -4.57 -17.86
CA ARG A 263 19.96 -3.89 -19.15
C ARG A 263 19.57 -4.77 -20.33
N GLU A 264 20.04 -6.03 -20.37
CA GLU A 264 19.72 -6.99 -21.44
C GLU A 264 18.19 -7.11 -21.67
N TRP A 265 17.42 -7.13 -20.58
CA TRP A 265 15.96 -7.29 -20.65
C TRP A 265 15.22 -5.97 -20.90
N ILE A 266 15.72 -4.85 -20.37
CA ILE A 266 15.03 -3.56 -20.41
C ILE A 266 15.33 -2.78 -21.70
N ASP A 267 16.59 -2.73 -22.16
CA ASP A 267 16.99 -1.88 -23.29
C ASP A 267 16.15 -2.18 -24.55
N GLY A 268 16.03 -3.46 -24.88
CA GLY A 268 15.23 -3.90 -26.03
C GLY A 268 13.73 -3.69 -25.85
N ALA A 269 13.22 -3.67 -24.62
CA ALA A 269 11.81 -3.40 -24.32
C ALA A 269 11.48 -1.91 -24.48
N LEU A 270 12.34 -1.02 -23.96
CA LEU A 270 12.14 0.42 -24.08
C LEU A 270 12.28 0.93 -25.51
N LYS A 271 13.14 0.32 -26.33
CA LYS A 271 13.21 0.64 -27.77
C LYS A 271 11.89 0.43 -28.52
N ARG A 272 11.03 -0.48 -28.06
CA ARG A 272 9.76 -0.82 -28.73
C ARG A 272 8.53 -0.25 -28.04
N SER A 273 8.59 -0.05 -26.72
CA SER A 273 7.41 0.30 -25.91
C SER A 273 7.77 1.29 -24.79
N GLY A 274 8.87 2.01 -24.91
CA GLY A 274 9.39 2.91 -23.87
C GLY A 274 8.40 4.00 -23.46
N GLU A 275 7.58 4.50 -24.39
CA GLU A 275 6.56 5.52 -24.14
C GLU A 275 5.46 5.12 -23.14
N TYR A 276 5.39 3.84 -22.77
CA TYR A 276 4.40 3.29 -21.82
C TYR A 276 5.04 2.72 -20.54
N LEU A 277 6.37 2.68 -20.45
CA LEU A 277 7.08 1.82 -19.48
C LEU A 277 7.96 2.66 -18.55
N PRO A 278 7.36 3.41 -17.62
CA PRO A 278 8.09 4.31 -16.73
C PRO A 278 9.03 3.54 -15.79
N ASP A 279 8.64 2.34 -15.34
CA ASP A 279 9.48 1.43 -14.53
C ASP A 279 10.84 1.11 -15.18
N GLY A 280 10.84 0.91 -16.51
CA GLY A 280 12.05 0.55 -17.24
C GLY A 280 12.97 1.75 -17.38
N HIS A 281 12.41 2.92 -17.70
CA HIS A 281 13.13 4.19 -17.70
C HIS A 281 13.72 4.48 -16.32
N TRP A 282 12.92 4.40 -15.26
CA TRP A 282 13.40 4.56 -13.87
C TRP A 282 14.59 3.65 -13.55
N THR A 283 14.49 2.36 -13.88
CA THR A 283 15.55 1.38 -13.62
C THR A 283 16.84 1.72 -14.39
N LEU A 284 16.75 2.03 -15.68
CA LEU A 284 17.92 2.42 -16.47
C LEU A 284 18.50 3.77 -16.06
N GLY A 285 17.66 4.69 -15.58
CA GLY A 285 18.06 5.96 -15.00
C GLY A 285 18.96 5.74 -13.78
N LEU A 286 18.55 4.88 -12.85
CA LEU A 286 19.33 4.52 -11.67
C LEU A 286 20.65 3.83 -12.02
N ILE A 287 20.63 2.89 -12.97
CA ILE A 287 21.85 2.21 -13.45
C ILE A 287 22.80 3.25 -14.06
N SER A 288 22.33 4.09 -14.97
CA SER A 288 23.16 5.09 -15.66
C SER A 288 23.73 6.11 -14.67
N TRP A 289 22.93 6.54 -13.68
CA TRP A 289 23.37 7.45 -12.62
C TRP A 289 24.52 6.86 -11.80
N LYS A 290 24.40 5.58 -11.40
CA LYS A 290 25.45 4.86 -10.66
C LYS A 290 26.76 4.80 -11.44
N HIS A 291 26.67 4.63 -12.76
CA HIS A 291 27.82 4.61 -13.67
C HIS A 291 28.27 6.01 -14.13
N GLN A 292 27.78 7.07 -13.49
CA GLN A 292 28.13 8.47 -13.77
C GLN A 292 27.80 8.96 -15.20
N ASP A 293 27.00 8.19 -15.95
CA ASP A 293 26.42 8.64 -17.23
C ASP A 293 25.18 9.49 -16.93
N TYR A 294 25.43 10.71 -16.45
CA TYR A 294 24.38 11.63 -16.02
C TYR A 294 23.50 12.11 -17.17
N ALA A 295 24.04 12.18 -18.39
CA ALA A 295 23.25 12.53 -19.57
C ALA A 295 22.19 11.47 -19.87
N LYS A 296 22.59 10.19 -19.92
CA LYS A 296 21.66 9.08 -20.14
C LYS A 296 20.70 8.90 -18.96
N ALA A 297 21.20 9.05 -17.73
CA ALA A 297 20.37 8.99 -16.54
C ALA A 297 19.26 10.04 -16.57
N THR A 298 19.61 11.28 -16.92
CA THR A 298 18.67 12.40 -17.01
C THR A 298 17.59 12.13 -18.05
N HIS A 299 17.98 11.68 -19.25
CA HIS A 299 17.02 11.30 -20.29
C HIS A 299 16.01 10.25 -19.81
N HIS A 300 16.49 9.20 -19.13
CA HIS A 300 15.60 8.18 -18.59
C HIS A 300 14.71 8.69 -17.47
N PHE A 301 15.22 9.50 -16.53
CA PHE A 301 14.37 10.05 -15.46
C PHE A 301 13.30 11.00 -15.99
N GLN A 302 13.64 11.84 -16.98
CA GLN A 302 12.65 12.69 -17.66
C GLN A 302 11.57 11.84 -18.32
N ALA A 303 11.94 10.84 -19.12
CA ALA A 303 10.97 9.95 -19.73
C ALA A 303 10.08 9.23 -18.71
N ALA A 304 10.64 8.79 -17.57
CA ALA A 304 9.83 8.18 -16.50
C ALA A 304 8.83 9.18 -15.88
N ALA A 305 9.25 10.42 -15.65
CA ALA A 305 8.41 11.49 -15.10
C ALA A 305 7.33 11.95 -16.10
N ASP A 306 7.68 12.06 -17.39
CA ASP A 306 6.77 12.50 -18.46
C ASP A 306 5.67 11.46 -18.72
N ILE A 307 5.99 10.16 -18.57
CA ILE A 307 4.99 9.07 -18.67
C ILE A 307 4.12 9.02 -17.41
N GLY A 308 4.73 9.25 -16.24
CA GLY A 308 4.08 9.25 -14.93
C GLY A 308 3.87 7.86 -14.32
N PHE A 309 3.56 7.85 -13.02
CA PHE A 309 3.24 6.64 -12.25
C PHE A 309 1.90 6.78 -11.52
N ASP A 310 1.18 5.66 -11.37
CA ASP A 310 -0.02 5.58 -10.51
C ASP A 310 0.34 5.69 -9.00
N ASP A 311 1.59 5.40 -8.64
CA ASP A 311 2.09 5.49 -7.26
C ASP A 311 2.73 6.87 -7.05
N GLU A 312 2.10 7.71 -6.23
CA GLU A 312 2.56 9.05 -5.87
C GLU A 312 4.03 9.06 -5.44
N TRP A 313 4.48 8.02 -4.72
CA TRP A 313 5.88 7.94 -4.27
C TRP A 313 6.84 7.81 -5.44
N MET A 314 6.49 7.00 -6.43
CA MET A 314 7.29 6.78 -7.63
C MET A 314 7.21 7.97 -8.58
N ASP A 315 6.03 8.57 -8.72
CA ASP A 315 5.84 9.76 -9.57
C ASP A 315 6.63 10.96 -9.04
N GLY A 316 6.55 11.21 -7.72
CA GLY A 316 7.35 12.23 -7.05
C GLY A 316 8.85 11.96 -7.16
N ALA A 317 9.28 10.70 -7.05
CA ALA A 317 10.67 10.32 -7.22
C ALA A 317 11.18 10.57 -8.64
N ALA A 318 10.44 10.14 -9.67
CA ALA A 318 10.84 10.29 -11.06
C ALA A 318 11.01 11.76 -11.43
N ASN A 319 10.03 12.60 -11.06
CA ASN A 319 10.07 14.04 -11.24
C ASN A 319 11.29 14.66 -10.52
N PHE A 320 11.50 14.33 -9.24
CA PHE A 320 12.64 14.88 -8.50
C PHE A 320 14.00 14.50 -9.12
N TRP A 321 14.19 13.24 -9.50
CA TRP A 321 15.44 12.78 -10.10
C TRP A 321 15.65 13.33 -11.52
N ALA A 322 14.58 13.59 -12.27
CA ALA A 322 14.65 14.31 -13.55
C ALA A 322 15.17 15.74 -13.32
N ALA A 323 14.62 16.48 -12.35
CA ALA A 323 15.11 17.80 -11.96
C ALA A 323 16.59 17.78 -11.54
N ARG A 324 16.96 16.79 -10.70
CA ARG A 324 18.35 16.63 -10.24
C ARG A 324 19.30 16.35 -11.41
N GLY A 325 18.91 15.49 -12.34
CA GLY A 325 19.69 15.19 -13.54
C GLY A 325 19.92 16.43 -14.41
N LEU A 326 18.89 17.26 -14.60
CA LEU A 326 18.99 18.52 -15.33
C LEU A 326 19.97 19.50 -14.67
N LEU A 327 19.97 19.60 -13.33
CA LEU A 327 20.95 20.43 -12.61
C LEU A 327 22.38 19.93 -12.82
N VAL A 328 22.62 18.63 -12.66
CA VAL A 328 23.95 18.03 -12.84
C VAL A 328 24.44 18.16 -14.28
N THR A 329 23.53 18.07 -15.26
CA THR A 329 23.86 18.21 -16.69
C THR A 329 23.80 19.65 -17.20
N ARG A 330 23.65 20.65 -16.30
CA ARG A 330 23.63 22.10 -16.60
C ARG A 330 22.54 22.53 -17.60
N LYS A 331 21.35 21.93 -17.50
CA LYS A 331 20.16 22.25 -18.30
C LYS A 331 19.01 22.76 -17.41
N PRO A 332 19.15 23.93 -16.77
CA PRO A 332 18.24 24.37 -15.71
C PRO A 332 16.82 24.73 -16.19
N GLN A 333 16.61 24.87 -17.51
CA GLN A 333 15.39 25.44 -18.09
C GLN A 333 14.11 24.69 -17.68
N LYS A 334 14.20 23.37 -17.49
CA LYS A 334 13.07 22.51 -17.09
C LYS A 334 13.09 22.07 -15.62
N VAL A 335 14.03 22.57 -14.81
CA VAL A 335 14.18 22.12 -13.41
C VAL A 335 12.92 22.45 -12.60
N SER A 336 12.41 23.68 -12.70
CA SER A 336 11.22 24.10 -11.95
C SER A 336 9.96 23.32 -12.34
N HIS A 337 9.84 22.89 -13.60
CA HIS A 337 8.74 22.04 -14.07
C HIS A 337 8.73 20.71 -13.32
N TYR A 338 9.85 19.98 -13.34
CA TYR A 338 9.95 18.69 -12.65
C TYR A 338 9.94 18.81 -11.12
N LEU A 339 10.51 19.86 -10.54
CA LEU A 339 10.37 20.10 -9.09
C LEU A 339 8.91 20.37 -8.71
N SER A 340 8.16 21.12 -9.52
CA SER A 340 6.74 21.35 -9.27
C SER A 340 5.95 20.06 -9.36
N GLY A 341 6.24 19.22 -10.37
CA GLY A 341 5.67 17.87 -10.49
C GLY A 341 5.90 17.00 -9.26
N ALA A 342 7.12 17.00 -8.71
CA ALA A 342 7.41 16.28 -7.47
C ALA A 342 6.68 16.89 -6.26
N ALA A 343 6.65 18.22 -6.15
CA ALA A 343 6.06 18.94 -5.02
C ALA A 343 4.54 18.76 -4.87
N ARG A 344 3.82 18.42 -5.95
CA ARG A 344 2.39 18.03 -5.89
C ARG A 344 2.18 16.83 -4.96
N HIS A 345 3.15 15.91 -4.92
CA HIS A 345 3.14 14.73 -4.04
C HIS A 345 3.67 15.05 -2.65
N ALA A 346 3.07 16.06 -2.00
CA ALA A 346 3.59 16.70 -0.80
C ALA A 346 3.83 15.72 0.37
N ARG A 347 3.15 14.57 0.42
CA ARG A 347 3.32 13.55 1.48
C ARG A 347 4.45 12.55 1.23
N THR A 348 5.15 12.66 0.11
CA THR A 348 6.28 11.78 -0.25
C THR A 348 7.62 12.42 0.10
N PHE A 349 8.66 11.61 0.32
CA PHE A 349 10.00 12.14 0.63
C PHE A 349 10.52 13.12 -0.44
N TYR A 350 10.35 12.77 -1.71
CA TYR A 350 10.84 13.60 -2.82
C TYR A 350 9.95 14.81 -3.08
N GLY A 351 8.65 14.73 -2.80
CA GLY A 351 7.77 15.89 -2.85
C GLY A 351 8.08 16.93 -1.78
N LEU A 352 8.31 16.49 -0.54
CA LEU A 352 8.78 17.36 0.55
C LEU A 352 10.09 18.07 0.19
N LEU A 353 11.04 17.33 -0.36
CA LEU A 353 12.34 17.87 -0.76
C LEU A 353 12.20 18.88 -1.91
N ALA A 354 11.38 18.57 -2.91
CA ALA A 354 11.14 19.46 -4.04
C ALA A 354 10.45 20.76 -3.61
N ALA A 355 9.41 20.66 -2.78
CA ALA A 355 8.72 21.82 -2.22
C ALA A 355 9.68 22.70 -1.40
N ARG A 356 10.57 22.10 -0.60
CA ARG A 356 11.59 22.84 0.15
C ARG A 356 12.60 23.57 -0.75
N ILE A 357 12.99 22.97 -1.88
CA ILE A 357 13.87 23.59 -2.89
C ILE A 357 13.15 24.76 -3.57
N LEU A 358 11.86 24.61 -3.85
CA LEU A 358 11.01 25.65 -4.44
C LEU A 358 10.65 26.78 -3.46
N GLY A 359 11.04 26.68 -2.18
CA GLY A 359 10.69 27.66 -1.16
C GLY A 359 9.21 27.62 -0.75
N ARG A 360 8.50 26.51 -1.00
CA ARG A 360 7.10 26.33 -0.59
C ARG A 360 7.05 25.87 0.87
N GLU A 361 6.26 26.56 1.69
CA GLU A 361 5.95 26.10 3.03
C GLU A 361 4.89 25.00 2.97
N ILE A 362 5.20 23.85 3.58
CA ILE A 362 4.26 22.74 3.69
C ILE A 362 3.73 22.76 5.11
N ALA A 363 2.62 23.46 5.31
CA ALA A 363 1.93 23.50 6.58
C ALA A 363 1.06 22.24 6.72
N TYR A 364 1.50 21.30 7.55
CA TYR A 364 0.63 20.22 8.00
C TYR A 364 -0.05 20.64 9.29
N GLU A 365 -1.37 20.57 9.29
CA GLU A 365 -2.14 20.66 10.52
C GLU A 365 -2.06 19.30 11.23
N TRP A 366 -1.19 19.23 12.24
CA TRP A 366 -1.04 18.04 13.09
C TRP A 366 -2.05 18.01 14.23
N ALA A 367 -2.80 19.09 14.43
CA ALA A 367 -3.90 19.11 15.38
C ALA A 367 -4.96 18.13 14.91
N THR A 368 -5.38 17.23 15.81
CA THR A 368 -6.54 16.41 15.51
C THR A 368 -7.74 17.34 15.43
N PRO A 369 -8.46 17.38 14.29
CA PRO A 369 -9.67 18.20 14.21
C PRO A 369 -10.58 17.77 15.37
N PRO A 370 -11.21 18.73 16.07
CA PRO A 370 -12.08 18.38 17.19
C PRO A 370 -13.05 17.32 16.70
N VAL A 371 -13.15 16.21 17.43
CA VAL A 371 -14.16 15.18 17.11
C VAL A 371 -15.49 15.90 17.22
N VAL A 372 -16.06 16.25 16.07
CA VAL A 372 -17.38 16.84 16.02
C VAL A 372 -18.26 15.79 16.68
N ALA A 373 -18.88 16.09 17.82
CA ALA A 373 -19.69 15.11 18.56
C ALA A 373 -20.74 14.44 17.64
N GLY A 374 -21.18 15.15 16.59
CA GLY A 374 -22.01 14.61 15.51
C GLY A 374 -21.34 13.52 14.65
N ALA A 375 -20.04 13.56 14.40
CA ALA A 375 -19.31 12.54 13.64
C ALA A 375 -19.21 11.20 14.41
N ALA A 376 -19.04 11.25 15.74
CA ALA A 376 -19.09 10.07 16.57
C ALA A 376 -20.50 9.43 16.55
N GLY A 377 -21.55 10.26 16.59
CA GLY A 377 -22.93 9.81 16.41
C GLY A 377 -23.19 9.12 15.07
N LYS A 378 -22.62 9.64 13.96
CA LYS A 378 -22.76 9.02 12.63
C LYS A 378 -22.19 7.60 12.55
N ILE A 379 -21.14 7.28 13.32
CA ILE A 379 -20.56 5.92 13.32
C ILE A 379 -21.63 4.91 13.76
N VAL A 380 -22.39 5.23 14.80
CA VAL A 380 -23.43 4.34 15.35
C VAL A 380 -24.74 4.33 14.56
N GLU A 381 -24.86 5.10 13.48
CA GLU A 381 -26.00 4.98 12.55
C GLU A 381 -25.87 3.74 11.66
N THR A 382 -24.65 3.22 11.47
CA THR A 382 -24.39 2.04 10.65
C THR A 382 -24.28 0.77 11.50
N PRO A 383 -24.74 -0.41 11.03
CA PRO A 383 -24.58 -1.66 11.77
C PRO A 383 -23.10 -2.00 12.09
N ARG A 384 -22.19 -1.77 11.12
CA ARG A 384 -20.75 -2.00 11.27
C ARG A 384 -20.14 -1.09 12.33
N GLY A 385 -20.47 0.21 12.29
CA GLY A 385 -19.97 1.16 13.27
C GLY A 385 -20.54 0.93 14.67
N ARG A 386 -21.82 0.54 14.82
CA ARG A 386 -22.37 0.10 16.11
C ARG A 386 -21.62 -1.09 16.69
N ARG A 387 -21.35 -2.13 15.89
CA ARG A 387 -20.54 -3.28 16.33
C ARG A 387 -19.12 -2.87 16.67
N ALA A 388 -18.50 -1.99 15.90
CA ALA A 388 -17.15 -1.49 16.18
C ALA A 388 -17.09 -0.79 17.54
N MET A 389 -18.04 0.11 17.84
CA MET A 389 -18.10 0.79 19.14
C MET A 389 -18.36 -0.19 20.29
N ALA A 390 -19.26 -1.16 20.09
CA ALA A 390 -19.50 -2.23 21.04
C ALA A 390 -18.23 -3.07 21.31
N LEU A 391 -17.43 -3.39 20.28
CA LEU A 391 -16.15 -4.09 20.46
C LEU A 391 -15.13 -3.26 21.23
N VAL A 392 -15.04 -1.95 20.97
CA VAL A 392 -14.22 -1.02 21.79
C VAL A 392 -14.68 -1.03 23.25
N GLN A 393 -15.99 -1.04 23.54
CA GLN A 393 -16.49 -1.16 24.91
C GLN A 393 -16.05 -2.46 25.58
N THR A 394 -16.03 -3.58 24.85
CA THR A 394 -15.54 -4.87 25.38
C THR A 394 -14.00 -4.93 25.53
N GLY A 395 -13.25 -4.07 24.82
CA GLY A 395 -11.79 -4.05 24.78
C GLY A 395 -11.16 -4.78 23.57
N ASP A 396 -11.95 -5.20 22.58
CA ASP A 396 -11.44 -5.78 21.32
C ASP A 396 -11.22 -4.69 20.26
N ASP A 397 -10.20 -3.86 20.48
CA ASP A 397 -9.83 -2.76 19.56
C ASP A 397 -9.49 -3.28 18.15
N ARG A 398 -8.86 -4.46 18.07
CA ARG A 398 -8.53 -5.09 16.79
C ARG A 398 -9.79 -5.58 16.07
N GLY A 399 -10.81 -6.04 16.80
CA GLY A 399 -12.12 -6.37 16.27
C GLY A 399 -12.83 -5.16 15.71
N ALA A 400 -12.83 -4.06 16.47
CA ALA A 400 -13.40 -2.80 16.04
C ALA A 400 -12.72 -2.27 14.76
N GLU A 401 -11.38 -2.27 14.71
CA GLU A 401 -10.61 -1.89 13.51
C GLU A 401 -10.99 -2.74 12.29
N ARG A 402 -11.20 -4.05 12.49
CA ARG A 402 -11.63 -4.94 11.40
C ARG A 402 -13.05 -4.65 10.93
N GLU A 403 -13.99 -4.31 11.82
CA GLU A 403 -15.35 -3.90 11.45
C GLU A 403 -15.35 -2.61 10.62
N LEU A 404 -14.57 -1.61 11.04
CA LEU A 404 -14.49 -0.32 10.33
C LEU A 404 -13.82 -0.42 8.95
N ARG A 405 -12.95 -1.43 8.74
CA ARG A 405 -12.25 -1.65 7.47
C ARG A 405 -12.96 -2.61 6.52
N ASN A 406 -13.90 -3.40 7.03
CA ASN A 406 -14.62 -4.41 6.27
C ASN A 406 -15.72 -3.75 5.46
#